data_AF-A0A0F9CKW9-F1
#
_entry.id   AF-A0A0F9CKW9-F1
#
_cell.length_a   1.000
_cell.length_b   1.000
_cell.length_c   1.000
_cell.angle_alpha   90.00
_cell.angle_beta   90.00
_cell.angle_gamma   90.00
#
_symmetry.space_group_name_H-M   'P 1'
#
loop_
_entity.id
_entity.type
_entity.pdbx_description
1 polymer ?
#
loop_
_entity_poly.entity_id
_entity_poly.type
_entity_poly.pdbx_seq_one_letter_code
_entity_poly.pdbx_strand_id
1 'polypeptide(L)' 'EGETGLVTHAVNRYVNNASQCESYLCGSPGMIDASIKVLCELGMSEDDIYYDKFA' A
#
# COMPACT_ATOMS: atom_id res chain seq x y z
N GLU A 1 14.45 -0.80 17.94
CA GLU A 1 14.62 -1.44 16.62
C GLU A 1 13.31 -1.39 15.87
N GLY A 2 13.32 -1.32 14.54
CA GLY A 2 12.13 -1.17 13.70
C GLY A 2 11.97 -2.32 12.70
N GLU A 3 10.84 -2.32 11.98
CA GLU A 3 10.55 -3.30 10.93
C GLU A 3 11.60 -3.25 9.80
N THR A 4 11.88 -4.41 9.20
CA THR A 4 12.80 -4.55 8.08
C THR A 4 12.14 -5.28 6.91
N GLY A 5 12.66 -5.09 5.70
CA GLY A 5 12.11 -5.67 4.47
C GLY A 5 11.20 -4.71 3.69
N LEU A 6 10.31 -5.28 2.86
CA LEU A 6 9.40 -4.50 2.03
C LEU A 6 8.21 -3.99 2.83
N VAL A 7 7.80 -2.73 2.58
CA VAL A 7 6.65 -2.11 3.24
C VAL A 7 5.35 -2.89 3.00
N THR A 8 5.18 -3.47 1.81
CA THR A 8 4.03 -4.33 1.47
C THR A 8 3.92 -5.56 2.37
N HIS A 9 5.06 -6.14 2.78
CA HIS A 9 5.05 -7.25 3.73
C HIS A 9 4.67 -6.80 5.14
N ALA A 10 5.07 -5.60 5.54
CA ALA A 10 4.65 -5.03 6.82
C ALA A 10 3.14 -4.77 6.83
N VAL A 11 2.59 -4.16 5.78
CA VAL A 11 1.14 -3.93 5.64
C VAL A 11 0.36 -5.25 5.78
N ASN A 12 0.75 -6.29 5.05
CA ASN A 12 0.09 -7.61 5.14
C ASN A 12 0.15 -8.27 6.54
N ARG A 13 1.13 -7.92 7.38
CA ARG A 13 1.20 -8.46 8.76
C ARG A 13 0.22 -7.78 9.70
N TYR A 14 -0.09 -6.50 9.47
CA TYR A 14 -0.81 -5.68 10.44
C TYR A 14 -2.21 -5.25 9.97
N VAL A 15 -2.48 -5.27 8.67
CA VAL A 15 -3.77 -4.88 8.07
C VAL A 15 -4.42 -6.11 7.46
N ASN A 16 -5.57 -6.50 8.01
CA ASN A 16 -6.32 -7.68 7.54
C ASN A 16 -7.54 -7.31 6.67
N ASN A 17 -8.01 -6.07 6.77
CA ASN A 17 -9.09 -5.52 5.95
C ASN A 17 -8.89 -4.00 5.82
N ALA A 18 -8.80 -3.53 4.59
CA ALA A 18 -8.60 -2.14 4.22
C ALA A 18 -9.84 -1.51 3.53
N SER A 19 -10.97 -2.21 3.49
CA SER A 19 -12.16 -1.81 2.73
C SER A 19 -12.88 -0.55 3.22
N GLN A 20 -12.46 0.01 4.36
CA GLN A 20 -13.00 1.25 4.91
C GLN A 20 -11.88 2.26 5.20
N CYS A 21 -10.75 2.12 4.50
CA CYS A 21 -9.58 2.96 4.66
C CYS A 21 -9.24 3.62 3.33
N GLU A 22 -8.51 4.73 3.42
CA GLU A 22 -7.86 5.37 2.28
C GLU A 22 -6.34 5.16 2.41
N SER A 23 -5.63 5.16 1.29
CA SER A 23 -4.17 5.12 1.28
C SER A 23 -3.57 6.32 0.57
N TYR A 24 -2.45 6.79 1.12
CA TYR A 24 -1.67 7.91 0.59
C TYR A 24 -0.23 7.43 0.43
N LEU A 25 0.19 7.24 -0.82
CA LEU A 25 1.46 6.62 -1.17
C LEU A 25 2.39 7.62 -1.87
N CYS A 26 3.70 7.48 -1.67
CA CYS A 26 4.68 8.33 -2.33
C CYS A 26 5.99 7.56 -2.52
N GLY A 27 6.53 7.53 -3.75
CA GLY A 27 7.81 6.87 -4.02
C GLY A 27 7.99 6.40 -5.45
N SER A 28 8.88 5.42 -5.64
CA SER A 28 9.23 4.91 -6.98
C SER A 28 8.06 4.17 -7.65
N PRO A 29 7.96 4.17 -9.00
CA PRO A 29 6.86 3.54 -9.70
C PRO A 29 6.63 2.09 -9.30
N GLY A 30 7.71 1.30 -9.21
CA GLY A 30 7.61 -0.10 -8.80
C GLY A 30 7.13 -0.32 -7.35
N MET A 31 7.45 0.61 -6.44
CA MET A 31 6.96 0.54 -5.06
C MET A 31 5.46 0.86 -4.99
N ILE A 32 5.03 1.89 -5.73
CA ILE A 32 3.61 2.29 -5.79
C ILE A 32 2.78 1.17 -6.39
N ASP A 33 3.20 0.60 -7.51
CA ASP A 33 2.45 -0.47 -8.19
C ASP A 33 2.33 -1.72 -7.30
N ALA A 34 3.40 -2.08 -6.57
CA ALA A 34 3.36 -3.18 -5.60
C ALA A 34 2.43 -2.90 -4.41
N SER A 35 2.37 -1.65 -3.95
CA SER A 35 1.53 -1.24 -2.82
C SER A 35 0.05 -1.23 -3.18
N ILE A 36 -0.31 -0.69 -4.36
CA ILE A 36 -1.69 -0.71 -4.88
C ILE A 36 -2.23 -2.15 -4.91
N LYS A 37 -1.45 -3.08 -5.48
CA LYS A 37 -1.86 -4.49 -5.56
C LYS A 37 -2.22 -5.07 -4.19
N VAL A 38 -1.36 -4.86 -3.19
CA VAL A 38 -1.59 -5.39 -1.83
C VAL A 38 -2.79 -4.74 -1.17
N LEU A 39 -2.99 -3.44 -1.34
CA LEU A 39 -4.14 -2.73 -0.75
C LEU A 39 -5.46 -3.19 -1.37
N CYS A 40 -5.50 -3.41 -2.68
CA CYS A 40 -6.67 -4.00 -3.35
C CYS A 40 -6.94 -5.44 -2.89
N GLU A 41 -5.91 -6.27 -2.70
CA GLU A 41 -6.04 -7.62 -2.13
C GLU A 41 -6.62 -7.61 -0.71
N LEU A 42 -6.36 -6.53 0.05
CA LEU A 42 -6.93 -6.28 1.37
C LEU A 42 -8.33 -5.63 1.35
N GLY A 43 -8.90 -5.43 0.16
CA GLY A 43 -10.27 -4.96 -0.04
C GLY A 43 -10.44 -3.45 -0.17
N MET A 44 -9.35 -2.66 -0.25
CA MET A 44 -9.43 -1.23 -0.53
C MET A 44 -9.89 -0.99 -1.99
N SER A 45 -10.75 -0.01 -2.21
CA SER A 45 -11.12 0.43 -3.57
C SER A 45 -9.95 1.17 -4.22
N GLU A 46 -9.76 1.02 -5.53
CA GLU A 46 -8.76 1.81 -6.27
C GLU A 46 -9.05 3.31 -6.19
N ASP A 47 -10.32 3.70 -6.09
CA ASP A 47 -10.73 5.10 -5.94
C ASP A 47 -10.26 5.74 -4.62
N ASP A 48 -9.94 4.92 -3.62
CA ASP A 48 -9.45 5.34 -2.30
C ASP A 48 -7.90 5.27 -2.19
N ILE A 49 -7.20 5.06 -3.31
CA ILE A 49 -5.74 4.98 -3.37
C ILE A 49 -5.16 6.21 -4.08
N TYR A 50 -4.59 7.10 -3.27
CA TYR A 50 -3.94 8.32 -3.73
C TYR A 50 -2.42 8.15 -3.74
N TYR A 51 -1.74 8.59 -4.79
CA TYR A 51 -0.29 8.44 -4.86
C TYR A 51 0.42 9.57 -5.60
N ASP A 52 1.68 9.78 -5.21
CA ASP A 52 2.67 10.56 -5.94
C ASP A 52 3.83 9.65 -6.40
N LYS A 53 3.96 9.48 -7.72
CA LYS A 53 4.99 8.65 -8.35
C LYS A 53 6.19 9.53 -8.71
N PHE A 54 7.34 9.23 -8.13
CA PHE A 54 8.59 9.88 -8.51
C PHE A 54 8.98 9.45 -9.93
N ALA A 55 8.97 10.40 -10.87
CA ALA A 55 9.39 10.23 -12.26
C ALA A 55 10.89 10.54 -12.43
#